data_AF-A0A8J6ZSI8-F1
#
_entry.id   AF-A0A8J6ZSI8-F1
#
_cell.length_a   1.000
_cell.length_b   1.000
_cell.length_c   1.000
_cell.angle_alpha   90.00
_cell.angle_beta   90.00
_cell.angle_gamma   90.00
#
_symmetry.space_group_name_H-M   'P 1'
#
loop_
_entity.id
_entity.type
_entity.pdbx_description
1 polymer ?
#
loop_
_entity_poly.entity_id
_entity_poly.type
_entity_poly.pdbx_seq_one_letter_code
_entity_poly.pdbx_strand_id
1 'polypeptide(L)' 'MFASCLLPFNSCLLSSYIQFLHIALGSLRELDTQLIISKEVGLASPELFTPVLEEVDRFQGILVSSIQKIKS' A
#
# COMPACT_ATOMS: atom_id res chain seq x y z
N MET A 1 30.91 -25.48 1.04
CA MET A 1 30.22 -24.18 1.18
C MET A 1 28.92 -24.19 0.38
N PHE A 2 27.99 -25.13 0.63
CA PHE A 2 26.67 -25.18 -0.05
C PHE A 2 25.64 -26.04 0.72
N ALA A 3 25.64 -26.00 2.05
CA ALA A 3 24.71 -26.81 2.86
C ALA A 3 23.86 -26.02 3.88
N SER A 4 23.92 -24.68 3.89
CA SER A 4 23.24 -23.86 4.91
C SER A 4 21.98 -23.12 4.42
N CYS A 5 21.63 -23.20 3.13
CA CYS A 5 20.64 -22.32 2.50
C CYS A 5 19.21 -22.91 2.36
N LEU A 6 18.88 -24.04 2.99
CA LEU A 6 17.52 -24.62 2.91
C LEU A 6 16.53 -24.07 3.96
N LEU A 7 17.01 -23.30 4.95
CA LEU A 7 16.17 -22.67 6.00
C LEU A 7 15.82 -21.16 5.80
N PRO A 8 16.57 -20.30 5.06
CA PRO A 8 16.27 -18.87 4.94
C PRO A 8 15.31 -18.51 3.78
N PHE A 9 14.82 -19.49 3.01
CA PHE A 9 14.03 -19.20 1.80
C PHE A 9 12.69 -18.52 2.13
N ASN A 10 12.00 -18.99 3.18
CA ASN A 10 10.71 -18.42 3.61
C ASN A 10 10.86 -17.03 4.24
N SER A 11 11.94 -16.76 4.99
CA SER A 11 12.12 -15.47 5.65
C SER A 11 12.45 -14.36 4.65
N CYS A 12 13.23 -14.65 3.60
CA CYS A 12 13.53 -13.70 2.53
C CYS A 12 12.29 -13.37 1.69
N LEU A 13 11.45 -14.38 1.38
CA LEU A 13 10.22 -14.19 0.62
C LEU A 13 9.18 -13.38 1.40
N LEU A 14 9.04 -13.64 2.70
CA LEU A 14 8.17 -12.87 3.59
C LEU A 14 8.60 -11.40 3.69
N SER A 15 9.91 -11.14 3.80
CA SER A 15 10.45 -9.77 3.80
C SER A 15 10.15 -9.04 2.48
N SER A 16 10.32 -9.74 1.35
CA SER A 16 10.02 -9.18 0.03
C SER A 16 8.52 -8.88 -0.11
N TYR A 17 7.66 -9.77 0.39
CA TYR A 17 6.22 -9.56 0.41
C TYR A 17 5.80 -8.34 1.23
N ILE A 18 6.32 -8.19 2.45
CA ILE A 18 6.08 -7.00 3.30
C ILE A 18 6.57 -5.72 2.58
N GLN A 19 7.70 -5.79 1.88
CA GLN A 19 8.21 -4.66 1.11
C GLN A 19 7.26 -4.26 -0.02
N PHE A 20 6.70 -5.21 -0.77
CA PHE A 20 5.67 -4.92 -1.79
C PHE A 20 4.41 -4.29 -1.19
N LEU A 21 3.97 -4.74 -0.01
CA LEU A 21 2.84 -4.12 0.69
C LEU A 21 3.16 -2.67 1.12
N HIS A 22 4.38 -2.39 1.55
CA HIS A 22 4.81 -1.02 1.85
C HIS A 22 4.88 -0.14 0.60
N ILE A 23 5.32 -0.69 -0.55
CA ILE A 23 5.28 0.03 -1.83
C ILE A 23 3.84 0.36 -2.21
N ALA A 24 2.93 -0.62 -2.15
CA ALA A 24 1.51 -0.41 -2.45
C ALA A 24 0.87 0.64 -1.53
N LEU A 25 1.20 0.63 -0.23
CA LEU A 25 0.73 1.63 0.72
C LEU A 25 1.29 3.02 0.40
N GLY A 26 2.56 3.12 0.01
CA GLY A 26 3.16 4.37 -0.47
C GLY A 26 2.44 4.92 -1.71
N SER A 27 2.16 4.06 -2.68
CA SER A 27 1.43 4.43 -3.90
C SER A 27 0.01 4.91 -3.62
N LEU A 28 -0.71 4.31 -2.66
CA LEU A 28 -2.05 4.77 -2.27
C LEU A 28 -2.02 6.15 -1.60
N ARG A 29 -1.01 6.44 -0.77
CA ARG A 29 -0.83 7.77 -0.15
C ARG A 29 -0.49 8.85 -1.16
N GLU A 30 0.31 8.49 -2.16
CA GLU A 30 0.60 9.38 -3.28
C GLU A 30 -0.67 9.66 -4.10
N LEU A 31 -1.48 8.62 -4.38
CA LEU A 31 -2.76 8.79 -5.07
C LEU A 31 -3.73 9.67 -4.27
N ASP A 32 -3.85 9.49 -2.96
CA ASP A 32 -4.66 10.34 -2.07
C ASP A 32 -4.27 11.82 -2.20
N THR A 33 -2.97 12.10 -2.14
CA THR A 33 -2.42 13.45 -2.33
C THR A 33 -2.78 14.02 -3.70
N GLN A 34 -2.62 13.23 -4.77
CA GLN A 34 -2.95 13.66 -6.13
C GLN A 34 -4.44 13.91 -6.34
N LEU A 35 -5.32 13.13 -5.72
CA LEU A 35 -6.78 13.32 -5.77
C LEU A 35 -7.19 14.60 -5.04
N ILE A 36 -6.61 14.87 -3.87
CA ILE A 36 -6.84 16.11 -3.12
C ILE A 36 -6.40 17.31 -3.97
N ILE A 37 -5.18 17.31 -4.50
CA ILE A 37 -4.68 18.40 -5.34
C ILE A 37 -5.57 18.59 -6.57
N SER A 38 -5.93 17.50 -7.25
CA SER A 38 -6.77 17.56 -8.46
C SER A 38 -8.15 18.15 -8.18
N LYS A 39 -8.72 17.88 -7.00
CA LYS A 39 -9.95 18.51 -6.52
C LYS A 39 -9.76 20.01 -6.28
N GLU A 40 -8.69 20.40 -5.57
CA GLU A 40 -8.41 21.82 -5.26
C GLU A 40 -8.14 22.68 -6.50
N VAL A 41 -7.52 22.11 -7.54
CA VAL A 41 -7.26 22.82 -8.80
C VAL A 41 -8.38 22.68 -9.85
N GLY A 42 -9.49 22.03 -9.50
CA GLY A 42 -10.67 21.93 -10.36
C GLY A 42 -10.47 21.04 -11.61
N LEU A 43 -9.62 20.01 -11.53
CA LEU A 43 -9.33 19.11 -12.67
C LEU A 43 -10.41 18.07 -12.95
N ALA A 44 -11.32 17.81 -12.01
CA ALA A 44 -12.53 17.03 -12.25
C ALA A 44 -13.66 17.44 -11.29
N SER A 45 -14.87 16.92 -11.50
CA SER A 45 -16.01 17.26 -10.64
C SER A 45 -15.87 16.59 -9.26
N PRO A 46 -16.26 17.26 -8.16
CA PRO A 46 -16.16 16.71 -6.81
C PRO A 46 -16.92 15.39 -6.62
N GLU A 47 -17.98 15.17 -7.40
CA GLU A 47 -18.77 13.94 -7.37
C GLU A 47 -17.97 12.72 -7.86
N LEU A 48 -16.95 12.94 -8.69
CA LEU A 48 -16.06 11.88 -9.18
C LEU A 48 -14.92 11.57 -8.20
N PHE A 49 -14.47 12.57 -7.42
CA PHE A 49 -13.34 12.40 -6.49
C PHE A 49 -13.74 11.73 -5.17
N THR A 50 -14.91 12.09 -4.63
CA THR A 50 -15.32 11.66 -3.28
C THR A 50 -15.36 10.14 -3.13
N PRO A 51 -15.97 9.37 -4.06
CA PRO A 51 -15.96 7.91 -3.97
C PRO A 51 -14.54 7.32 -4.07
N VAL A 52 -13.67 7.92 -4.89
CA VAL A 52 -12.29 7.42 -5.06
C VAL A 52 -11.45 7.67 -3.80
N LEU A 53 -11.61 8.82 -3.15
CA LEU A 53 -10.95 9.12 -1.88
C LEU A 53 -11.35 8.14 -0.77
N GLU A 54 -12.64 7.80 -0.68
CA GLU A 54 -13.14 6.80 0.28
C GLU A 54 -12.55 5.41 0.04
N GLU A 55 -12.45 4.99 -1.22
CA GLU A 55 -11.84 3.72 -1.61
C GLU A 55 -10.34 3.68 -1.28
N VAL A 56 -9.63 4.78 -1.53
CA VAL A 56 -8.20 4.93 -1.23
C VAL A 56 -7.96 4.82 0.26
N ASP A 57 -8.71 5.54 1.10
CA ASP A 57 -8.61 5.44 2.57
C ASP A 57 -8.87 4.01 3.07
N ARG A 58 -9.93 3.38 2.56
CA ARG A 58 -10.25 1.98 2.91
C ARG A 58 -9.11 1.03 2.57
N PHE A 59 -8.51 1.14 1.38
CA PHE A 59 -7.40 0.28 0.99
C PHE A 59 -6.13 0.55 1.81
N GLN A 60 -5.86 1.79 2.20
CA GLN A 60 -4.78 2.10 3.13
C GLN A 60 -4.97 1.38 4.48
N GLY A 61 -6.18 1.40 5.04
CA GLY A 61 -6.52 0.67 6.27
C GLY A 61 -6.33 -0.84 6.15
N ILE A 62 -6.75 -1.43 5.03
CA ILE A 62 -6.55 -2.87 4.74
C ILE A 62 -5.05 -3.20 4.67
N LEU A 63 -4.25 -2.39 3.98
CA LEU A 63 -2.81 -2.65 3.88
C LEU A 63 -2.09 -2.50 5.22
N VAL A 64 -2.42 -1.45 6.00
CA VAL A 64 -1.84 -1.25 7.34
C VAL A 64 -2.14 -2.43 8.25
N SER A 65 -3.41 -2.84 8.33
CA SER A 65 -3.82 -3.97 9.17
C SER A 65 -3.20 -5.29 8.69
N SER A 66 -3.09 -5.50 7.38
CA SER A 66 -2.43 -6.68 6.80
C SER A 66 -0.94 -6.73 7.14
N ILE A 67 -0.22 -5.61 6.96
CA ILE A 67 1.22 -5.52 7.29
C ILE A 67 1.43 -5.79 8.78
N GLN A 68 0.60 -5.19 9.65
CA GLN A 68 0.69 -5.41 11.10
C GLN A 68 0.48 -6.87 11.47
N LYS A 69 -0.55 -7.51 10.90
CA LYS A 69 -0.88 -8.92 11.16
C LYS A 69 0.19 -9.90 10.67
N ILE A 70 0.93 -9.56 9.62
CA ILE A 70 2.03 -10.38 9.10
C ILE A 70 3.30 -10.22 9.96
N LYS A 71 3.49 -9.05 10.58
CA LYS A 71 4.65 -8.76 11.43
C LYS A 71 4.51 -9.30 12.86
N SER A 72 3.29 -9.49 13.35
CA SER A 72 2.98 -10.06 14.68
C SER A 72 3.06 -11.58 14.68
#